data_AF-A0A7Z9BZA9-F1
#
_entry.id   AF-A0A7Z9BZA9-F1
#
_cell.length_a   1.000
_cell.length_b   1.000
_cell.length_c   1.000
_cell.angle_alpha   90.00
_cell.angle_beta   90.00
_cell.angle_gamma   90.00
#
_symmetry.space_group_name_H-M   'P 1'
#
loop_
_entity.id
_entity.type
_entity.pdbx_description
1 polymer ?
#
loop_
_entity_poly.entity_id
_entity_poly.type
_entity_poly.pdbx_seq_one_letter_code
_entity_poly.pdbx_strand_id
1 'polypeptide(L)'
;MTQSPTTISIDSILEQDAESVLIWVKKIFSNQATQPQEFNWLLLADVSSAKARKGQNNSDLPDSQWAEVATTIYDRLADDAENKKTGSGESFRISSMMLRAGAIAKLGVISDHPVLDVNLILQWFWDNIKDSLEDVEKKAANWKMLPIAEIRELRQLKNRLKVIAALADSDKYVLDEALKSWLDLREKLP
;
A
#
# COMPACT_ATOMS: atom_id res chain seq x y z
N MET A 1 2.75 -31.62 25.66
CA MET A 1 2.75 -30.30 26.33
C MET A 1 2.34 -29.27 25.30
N THR A 2 1.09 -28.81 25.36
CA THR A 2 0.60 -27.70 24.53
C THR A 2 1.16 -26.41 25.14
N GLN A 3 2.11 -25.77 24.46
CA GLN A 3 2.55 -24.42 24.84
C GLN A 3 1.31 -23.51 24.86
N SER A 4 1.06 -22.85 25.98
CA SER A 4 0.03 -21.83 26.09
C SER A 4 0.28 -20.75 25.02
N PRO A 5 -0.76 -20.28 24.32
CA PRO A 5 -0.60 -19.23 23.32
C PRO A 5 0.04 -18.00 23.99
N THR A 6 1.14 -17.52 23.40
CA THR A 6 1.82 -16.32 23.90
C THR A 6 1.04 -15.11 23.43
N THR A 7 0.33 -14.46 24.36
CA THR A 7 -0.33 -13.17 24.09
C THR A 7 0.74 -12.08 24.07
N ILE A 8 1.03 -11.52 22.90
CA ILE A 8 1.95 -10.39 22.74
C ILE A 8 1.13 -9.10 22.57
N SER A 9 1.43 -8.07 23.37
CA SER A 9 0.80 -6.76 23.23
C SER A 9 1.45 -5.94 22.10
N ILE A 10 0.63 -5.21 21.35
CA ILE A 10 1.11 -4.27 20.31
C ILE A 10 1.98 -3.18 20.92
N ASP A 11 1.65 -2.69 22.12
CA ASP A 11 2.44 -1.64 22.79
C ASP A 11 3.89 -2.12 23.02
N SER A 12 4.06 -3.36 23.48
CA SER A 12 5.39 -3.95 23.70
C SER A 12 6.20 -4.16 22.43
N ILE A 13 5.53 -4.34 21.29
CA ILE A 13 6.19 -4.43 19.98
C ILE A 13 6.62 -3.03 19.54
N LEU A 14 5.76 -2.03 19.74
CA LEU A 14 5.99 -0.65 19.29
C LEU A 14 7.00 0.13 20.14
N GLU A 15 7.35 -0.37 21.33
CA GLU A 15 8.48 0.10 22.14
C GLU A 15 9.84 -0.30 21.56
N GLN A 16 9.89 -1.34 20.71
CA GLN A 16 11.10 -1.76 20.03
C GLN A 16 11.41 -0.84 18.84
N ASP A 17 12.66 -0.90 18.38
CA ASP A 17 13.09 -0.24 17.15
C ASP A 17 12.50 -0.93 15.90
N ALA A 18 12.46 -0.19 14.78
CA ALA A 18 11.83 -0.66 13.56
C ALA A 18 12.48 -1.92 12.97
N GLU A 19 13.79 -2.09 13.12
CA GLU A 19 14.53 -3.23 12.59
C GLU A 19 14.14 -4.51 13.35
N SER A 20 14.12 -4.45 14.69
CA SER A 20 13.66 -5.54 15.54
C SER A 20 12.23 -5.97 15.20
N VAL A 21 11.32 -5.00 15.03
CA VAL A 21 9.93 -5.28 14.64
C VAL A 21 9.86 -5.90 13.24
N LEU A 22 10.60 -5.38 12.27
CA LEU A 22 10.62 -5.90 10.90
C LEU A 22 11.11 -7.35 10.84
N ILE A 23 12.20 -7.66 11.54
CA ILE A 23 12.73 -9.03 11.65
C ILE A 23 11.66 -9.95 12.25
N TRP A 24 11.00 -9.51 13.31
CA TRP A 24 9.93 -10.26 13.94
C TRP A 24 8.76 -10.52 12.98
N VAL A 25 8.25 -9.49 12.30
CA VAL A 25 7.17 -9.62 11.30
C VAL A 25 7.55 -10.61 10.20
N LYS A 26 8.75 -10.49 9.62
CA LYS A 26 9.23 -11.36 8.54
C LYS A 26 9.35 -12.82 8.99
N LYS A 27 9.81 -13.08 10.21
CA LYS A 27 9.88 -14.44 10.78
C LYS A 27 8.50 -15.07 10.91
N ILE A 28 7.50 -14.30 11.39
CA ILE A 28 6.12 -14.77 11.51
C ILE A 28 5.55 -15.11 10.14
N PHE A 29 5.65 -14.21 9.16
CA PHE A 29 5.09 -14.43 7.82
C PHE A 29 5.84 -15.50 7.01
N SER A 30 7.09 -15.79 7.36
CA SER A 30 7.88 -16.89 6.78
C SER A 30 7.69 -18.23 7.52
N ASN A 31 6.74 -18.32 8.46
CA ASN A 31 6.51 -19.49 9.31
C ASN A 31 7.74 -19.95 10.13
N GLN A 32 8.69 -19.04 10.38
CA GLN A 32 9.86 -19.29 11.22
C GLN A 32 9.61 -18.97 12.71
N ALA A 33 8.48 -18.35 13.02
CA ALA A 33 8.02 -18.08 14.38
C ALA A 33 6.49 -18.26 14.46
N THR A 34 5.99 -18.60 15.65
CA THR A 34 4.56 -18.81 15.89
C THR A 34 3.80 -17.48 15.86
N GLN A 35 2.78 -17.40 15.03
CA GLN A 35 1.87 -16.24 15.01
C GLN A 35 1.17 -16.07 16.38
N PRO A 36 1.15 -14.86 16.96
CA PRO A 36 0.40 -14.62 18.19
C PRO A 36 -1.10 -14.80 17.92
N GLN A 37 -1.79 -15.41 18.89
CA GLN A 37 -3.23 -15.63 18.78
C GLN A 37 -3.97 -14.27 18.80
N GLU A 38 -4.96 -14.13 17.92
CA GLU A 38 -5.84 -12.94 17.85
C GLU A 38 -5.08 -11.60 17.67
N PHE A 39 -3.90 -11.65 17.05
CA PHE A 39 -3.07 -10.46 16.86
C PHE A 39 -3.69 -9.46 15.87
N ASN A 40 -3.79 -8.19 16.27
CA ASN A 40 -4.32 -7.11 15.43
C ASN A 40 -3.24 -6.55 14.50
N TRP A 41 -2.97 -7.28 13.41
CA TRP A 41 -2.00 -6.89 12.39
C TRP A 41 -2.31 -5.53 11.74
N LEU A 42 -3.58 -5.21 11.54
CA LEU A 42 -3.98 -3.94 10.93
C LEU A 42 -3.57 -2.75 11.80
N LEU A 43 -3.83 -2.83 13.12
CA LEU A 43 -3.41 -1.78 14.04
C LEU A 43 -1.89 -1.60 14.05
N LEU A 44 -1.12 -2.70 14.02
CA LEU A 44 0.34 -2.61 13.91
C LEU A 44 0.78 -1.93 12.61
N ALA A 45 0.15 -2.24 11.48
CA ALA A 45 0.43 -1.60 10.19
C ALA A 45 0.12 -0.10 10.22
N ASP A 46 -1.05 0.29 10.75
CA ASP A 46 -1.49 1.69 10.83
C ASP A 46 -0.57 2.52 11.71
N VAL A 47 -0.18 2.01 12.89
CA VAL A 47 0.73 2.71 13.78
C VAL A 47 2.14 2.79 13.21
N SER A 48 2.63 1.70 12.58
CA SER A 48 3.93 1.70 11.88
C SER A 48 3.94 2.72 10.74
N SER A 49 2.83 2.82 9.99
CA SER A 49 2.66 3.81 8.93
C SER A 49 2.67 5.24 9.47
N ALA A 50 2.06 5.48 10.64
CA ALA A 50 2.13 6.78 11.30
C ALA A 50 3.54 7.12 11.78
N LYS A 51 4.28 6.17 12.37
CA LYS A 51 5.69 6.33 12.75
C LYS A 51 6.56 6.65 11.53
N ALA A 52 6.37 5.91 10.44
CA ALA A 52 7.05 6.15 9.16
C ALA A 52 6.88 7.59 8.67
N ARG A 53 5.63 8.09 8.66
CA ARG A 53 5.34 9.46 8.21
C ARG A 53 5.89 10.55 9.14
N LYS A 54 5.98 10.28 10.45
CA LYS A 54 6.50 11.22 11.44
C LYS A 54 8.02 11.39 11.34
N GLY A 55 8.73 10.39 10.83
CA GLY A 55 10.19 10.43 10.71
C GLY A 55 10.93 10.28 12.04
N GLN A 56 12.26 10.32 11.99
CA GLN A 56 13.12 10.28 13.18
C GLN A 56 13.36 11.70 13.70
N ASN A 57 13.33 11.89 15.02
CA ASN A 57 13.62 13.18 15.66
C ASN A 57 12.81 14.37 15.10
N ASN A 58 11.57 14.13 14.64
CA ASN A 58 10.73 15.10 13.93
C ASN A 58 11.35 15.64 12.63
N SER A 59 12.16 14.86 11.93
CA SER A 59 12.54 15.18 10.56
C SER A 59 11.32 15.15 9.65
N ASP A 60 11.24 16.06 8.69
CA ASP A 60 10.21 16.01 7.64
C ASP A 60 10.35 14.78 6.70
N LEU A 61 11.49 14.08 6.81
CA LEU A 61 11.80 12.86 6.06
C LEU A 61 11.15 11.63 6.69
N PRO A 62 10.55 10.73 5.89
CA PRO A 62 9.99 9.48 6.38
C PRO A 62 11.04 8.54 6.96
N ASP A 63 10.67 7.78 7.98
CA ASP A 63 11.46 6.65 8.46
C ASP A 63 11.21 5.44 7.55
N SER A 64 12.21 5.05 6.77
CA SER A 64 12.13 3.99 5.78
C SER A 64 11.95 2.60 6.40
N GLN A 65 12.49 2.36 7.60
CA GLN A 65 12.37 1.07 8.28
C GLN A 65 10.94 0.88 8.80
N TRP A 66 10.35 1.91 9.42
CA TRP A 66 8.94 1.85 9.80
C TRP A 66 8.01 1.76 8.58
N ALA A 67 8.37 2.38 7.46
CA ALA A 67 7.64 2.23 6.21
C ALA A 67 7.69 0.78 5.70
N GLU A 68 8.84 0.11 5.81
CA GLU A 68 8.99 -1.29 5.43
C GLU A 68 8.16 -2.22 6.33
N VAL A 69 8.14 -1.99 7.64
CA VAL A 69 7.27 -2.73 8.57
C VAL A 69 5.81 -2.61 8.12
N ALA A 70 5.33 -1.38 7.92
CA ALA A 70 3.93 -1.13 7.56
C ALA A 70 3.56 -1.75 6.21
N THR A 71 4.37 -1.54 5.18
CA THR A 71 4.12 -2.08 3.84
C THR A 71 4.15 -3.61 3.81
N THR A 72 5.10 -4.24 4.52
CA THR A 72 5.17 -5.70 4.66
C THR A 72 3.88 -6.27 5.25
N ILE A 73 3.32 -5.62 6.28
CA ILE A 73 2.06 -6.06 6.90
C ILE A 73 0.86 -5.79 5.98
N TYR A 74 0.76 -4.60 5.38
CA TYR A 74 -0.35 -4.30 4.47
C TYR A 74 -0.37 -5.23 3.25
N ASP A 75 0.79 -5.54 2.67
CA ASP A 75 0.87 -6.45 1.52
C ASP A 75 0.42 -7.86 1.92
N ARG A 76 0.84 -8.35 3.09
CA ARG A 76 0.38 -9.63 3.61
C ARG A 76 -1.13 -9.65 3.85
N LEU A 77 -1.68 -8.59 4.46
CA LEU A 77 -3.11 -8.46 4.70
C LEU A 77 -3.90 -8.39 3.38
N ALA A 78 -3.36 -7.72 2.36
CA ALA A 78 -3.95 -7.67 1.03
C ALA A 78 -4.01 -9.08 0.41
N ASP A 79 -2.91 -9.83 0.45
CA ASP A 79 -2.84 -11.19 -0.10
C ASP A 79 -3.78 -12.15 0.65
N ASP A 80 -3.78 -12.12 1.99
CA ASP A 80 -4.65 -12.97 2.81
C ASP A 80 -6.14 -12.66 2.60
N ALA A 81 -6.49 -11.39 2.38
CA ALA A 81 -7.85 -11.00 2.04
C ALA A 81 -8.24 -11.44 0.63
N GLU A 82 -7.38 -11.22 -0.36
CA GLU A 82 -7.61 -11.62 -1.75
C GLU A 82 -7.82 -13.13 -1.89
N ASN A 83 -7.03 -13.93 -1.17
CA ASN A 83 -7.16 -15.39 -1.10
C ASN A 83 -8.50 -15.85 -0.51
N LYS A 84 -9.12 -15.05 0.35
CA LYS A 84 -10.44 -15.36 0.93
C LYS A 84 -11.59 -14.90 0.03
N LYS A 85 -11.44 -13.73 -0.58
CA LYS A 85 -12.43 -13.15 -1.48
C LYS A 85 -11.76 -12.16 -2.42
N THR A 86 -11.91 -12.41 -3.71
CA THR A 86 -11.38 -11.56 -4.77
C THR A 86 -11.84 -10.10 -4.61
N GLY A 87 -10.90 -9.17 -4.73
CA GLY A 87 -11.08 -7.73 -4.58
C GLY A 87 -11.18 -7.23 -3.14
N SER A 88 -11.13 -8.11 -2.13
CA SER A 88 -11.23 -7.67 -0.72
C SER A 88 -9.90 -7.16 -0.14
N GLY A 89 -8.77 -7.43 -0.80
CA GLY A 89 -7.45 -6.91 -0.40
C GLY A 89 -7.15 -5.48 -0.88
N GLU A 90 -7.98 -4.91 -1.74
CA GLU A 90 -7.70 -3.65 -2.45
C GLU A 90 -7.38 -2.49 -1.49
N SER A 91 -8.11 -2.33 -0.40
CA SER A 91 -7.87 -1.23 0.55
C SER A 91 -6.51 -1.32 1.23
N PHE A 92 -6.06 -2.53 1.59
CA PHE A 92 -4.73 -2.72 2.20
C PHE A 92 -3.63 -2.45 1.18
N ARG A 93 -3.82 -2.93 -0.06
CA ARG A 93 -2.88 -2.66 -1.15
C ARG A 93 -2.75 -1.17 -1.43
N ILE A 94 -3.87 -0.43 -1.47
CA ILE A 94 -3.86 1.03 -1.63
C ILE A 94 -3.10 1.72 -0.50
N SER A 95 -3.34 1.34 0.77
CA SER A 95 -2.59 1.90 1.90
C SER A 95 -1.08 1.66 1.79
N SER A 96 -0.70 0.45 1.38
CA SER A 96 0.68 0.07 1.13
C SER A 96 1.33 0.95 0.04
N MET A 97 0.66 1.08 -1.10
CA MET A 97 1.17 1.83 -2.26
C MET A 97 1.18 3.34 -2.03
N MET A 98 0.19 3.89 -1.32
CA MET A 98 0.22 5.29 -0.88
C MET A 98 1.41 5.60 0.04
N LEU A 99 1.78 4.67 0.92
CA LEU A 99 2.94 4.84 1.80
C LEU A 99 4.25 4.81 1.00
N ARG A 100 4.37 3.89 0.04
CA ARG A 100 5.51 3.85 -0.90
C ARG A 100 5.62 5.14 -1.72
N ALA A 101 4.52 5.59 -2.32
CA ALA A 101 4.50 6.82 -3.11
C ALA A 101 4.92 8.04 -2.28
N GLY A 102 4.38 8.19 -1.06
CA GLY A 102 4.77 9.27 -0.16
C GLY A 102 6.22 9.20 0.31
N ALA A 103 6.77 7.99 0.48
CA ALA A 103 8.18 7.81 0.79
C ALA A 103 9.09 8.19 -0.38
N ILE A 104 8.77 7.72 -1.60
CA ILE A 104 9.49 8.06 -2.84
C ILE A 104 9.46 9.56 -3.11
N ALA A 105 8.30 10.19 -2.94
CA ALA A 105 8.14 11.63 -3.15
C ALA A 105 9.06 12.49 -2.25
N LYS A 106 9.47 11.96 -1.09
CA LYS A 106 10.35 12.67 -0.15
C LYS A 106 11.81 12.20 -0.22
N LEU A 107 12.05 10.92 -0.42
CA LEU A 107 13.39 10.30 -0.32
C LEU A 107 14.03 10.01 -1.67
N GLY A 108 13.27 10.04 -2.77
CA GLY A 108 13.75 9.62 -4.08
C GLY A 108 13.50 8.13 -4.35
N VAL A 109 13.72 7.76 -5.61
CA VAL A 109 13.63 6.37 -6.08
C VAL A 109 14.94 5.65 -5.77
N ILE A 110 14.84 4.43 -5.22
CA ILE A 110 15.96 3.51 -5.05
C ILE A 110 15.53 2.15 -5.57
N SER A 111 16.18 1.68 -6.64
CA SER A 111 15.92 0.37 -7.24
C SER A 111 16.11 -0.76 -6.23
N ASP A 112 15.27 -1.79 -6.33
CA ASP A 112 15.26 -2.98 -5.47
C ASP A 112 14.99 -2.71 -3.96
N HIS A 113 14.75 -1.45 -3.58
CA HIS A 113 14.39 -1.11 -2.21
C HIS A 113 12.92 -1.47 -1.92
N PRO A 114 12.60 -2.18 -0.84
CA PRO A 114 11.25 -2.73 -0.58
C PRO A 114 10.13 -1.68 -0.46
N VAL A 115 10.51 -0.42 -0.20
CA VAL A 115 9.60 0.73 -0.10
C VAL A 115 9.82 1.76 -1.22
N LEU A 116 11.05 1.91 -1.71
CA LEU A 116 11.47 3.05 -2.55
C LEU A 116 11.66 2.67 -4.01
N ASP A 117 11.43 1.41 -4.35
CA ASP A 117 11.38 0.97 -5.73
C ASP A 117 10.02 1.36 -6.34
N VAL A 118 10.06 2.33 -7.26
CA VAL A 118 8.86 2.80 -7.97
C VAL A 118 8.23 1.69 -8.82
N ASN A 119 9.01 0.70 -9.27
CA ASN A 119 8.49 -0.39 -10.09
C ASN A 119 7.44 -1.22 -9.34
N LEU A 120 7.52 -1.30 -8.00
CA LEU A 120 6.49 -1.97 -7.18
C LEU A 120 5.12 -1.30 -7.33
N ILE A 121 5.09 0.04 -7.45
CA ILE A 121 3.85 0.80 -7.68
C ILE A 121 3.40 0.67 -9.12
N LEU A 122 4.32 0.82 -10.09
CA LEU A 122 3.99 0.81 -11.51
C LEU A 122 3.48 -0.56 -11.96
N GLN A 123 4.18 -1.63 -11.59
CA GLN A 123 3.76 -2.98 -11.89
C GLN A 123 2.39 -3.27 -11.28
N TRP A 124 2.19 -2.96 -10.00
CA TRP A 124 0.88 -3.11 -9.36
C TRP A 124 -0.21 -2.32 -10.09
N PHE A 125 0.04 -1.08 -10.50
CA PHE A 125 -0.92 -0.26 -11.22
C PHE A 125 -1.31 -0.90 -12.57
N TRP A 126 -0.32 -1.26 -13.38
CA TRP A 126 -0.54 -1.81 -14.72
C TRP A 126 -1.17 -3.21 -14.71
N ASP A 127 -0.75 -4.08 -13.79
CA ASP A 127 -1.33 -5.42 -13.61
C ASP A 127 -2.82 -5.37 -13.24
N ASN A 128 -3.29 -4.22 -12.78
CA ASN A 128 -4.65 -4.01 -12.29
C ASN A 128 -5.53 -3.17 -13.24
N ILE A 129 -5.00 -2.71 -14.38
CA ILE A 129 -5.79 -2.10 -15.45
C ILE A 129 -6.36 -3.19 -16.34
N LYS A 130 -7.70 -3.27 -16.39
CA LYS A 130 -8.42 -4.28 -17.19
C LYS A 130 -8.89 -3.75 -18.54
N ASP A 131 -9.24 -2.47 -18.57
CA ASP A 131 -9.83 -1.80 -19.72
C ASP A 131 -8.81 -0.88 -20.38
N SER A 132 -8.99 -0.60 -21.68
CA SER A 132 -8.23 0.44 -22.35
C SER A 132 -8.59 1.83 -21.81
N LEU A 133 -7.71 2.81 -21.97
CA LEU A 133 -7.99 4.20 -21.58
C LEU A 133 -9.29 4.71 -22.22
N GLU A 134 -9.50 4.43 -23.52
CA GLU A 134 -10.69 4.82 -24.27
C GLU A 134 -11.98 4.21 -23.70
N ASP A 135 -11.93 2.93 -23.30
CA ASP A 135 -13.09 2.27 -22.70
C ASP A 135 -13.44 2.86 -21.33
N VAL A 136 -12.43 3.16 -20.52
CA VAL A 136 -12.64 3.83 -19.24
C VAL A 136 -13.19 5.24 -19.45
N GLU A 137 -12.73 5.99 -20.45
CA GLU A 137 -13.28 7.30 -20.78
C GLU A 137 -14.78 7.25 -21.13
N LYS A 138 -15.17 6.28 -21.97
CA LYS A 138 -16.59 6.05 -22.33
C LYS A 138 -17.43 5.68 -21.11
N LYS A 139 -16.91 4.80 -20.25
CA LYS A 139 -17.56 4.40 -18.98
C LYS A 139 -17.68 5.58 -18.04
N ALA A 140 -16.62 6.36 -17.85
CA ALA A 140 -16.57 7.53 -16.98
C ALA A 140 -17.59 8.61 -17.39
N ALA A 141 -17.73 8.89 -18.69
CA ALA A 141 -18.69 9.87 -19.17
C ALA A 141 -20.15 9.55 -18.80
N ASN A 142 -20.47 8.26 -18.63
CA ASN A 142 -21.83 7.75 -18.40
C ASN A 142 -21.96 6.93 -17.11
N TRP A 143 -21.06 7.12 -16.14
CA TRP A 143 -20.89 6.21 -15.01
C TRP A 143 -22.18 5.99 -14.19
N LYS A 144 -23.06 6.99 -14.13
CA LYS A 144 -24.33 6.93 -13.38
C LYS A 144 -25.32 5.91 -13.95
N MET A 145 -25.16 5.52 -15.21
CA MET A 145 -26.01 4.54 -15.89
C MET A 145 -25.41 3.13 -15.85
N LEU A 146 -24.19 2.97 -15.34
CA LEU A 146 -23.51 1.68 -15.30
C LEU A 146 -24.02 0.80 -14.15
N PRO A 147 -23.88 -0.53 -14.28
CA PRO A 147 -24.06 -1.44 -13.16
C PRO A 147 -23.16 -1.08 -11.97
N ILE A 148 -23.64 -1.37 -10.74
CA ILE A 148 -22.90 -1.07 -9.50
C ILE A 148 -21.49 -1.68 -9.50
N ALA A 149 -21.29 -2.84 -10.12
CA ALA A 149 -19.99 -3.48 -10.22
C ALA A 149 -18.99 -2.62 -11.02
N GLU A 150 -19.39 -2.10 -12.17
CA GLU A 150 -18.53 -1.24 -13.00
C GLU A 150 -18.25 0.11 -12.30
N ILE A 151 -19.24 0.69 -11.60
CA ILE A 151 -19.01 1.90 -10.80
C ILE A 151 -17.94 1.64 -9.72
N ARG A 152 -17.95 0.45 -9.09
CA ARG A 152 -16.93 0.08 -8.12
C ARG A 152 -15.55 -0.06 -8.76
N GLU A 153 -15.45 -0.64 -9.96
CA GLU A 153 -14.19 -0.72 -10.70
C GLU A 153 -13.63 0.67 -11.04
N LEU A 154 -14.48 1.60 -11.48
CA LEU A 154 -14.06 2.99 -11.74
C LEU A 154 -13.57 3.69 -10.45
N ARG A 155 -14.22 3.44 -9.30
CA ARG A 155 -13.76 3.97 -8.01
C ARG A 155 -12.43 3.36 -7.57
N GLN A 156 -12.23 2.06 -7.80
CA GLN A 156 -10.95 1.40 -7.55
C GLN A 156 -9.85 2.02 -8.41
N LEU A 157 -10.09 2.20 -9.71
CA LEU A 157 -9.15 2.88 -10.59
C LEU A 157 -8.83 4.30 -10.10
N LYS A 158 -9.82 5.09 -9.68
CA LYS A 158 -9.60 6.43 -9.13
C LYS A 158 -8.71 6.41 -7.89
N ASN A 159 -8.90 5.44 -7.01
CA ASN A 159 -8.05 5.26 -5.83
C ASN A 159 -6.61 4.88 -6.22
N ARG A 160 -6.43 4.05 -7.26
CA ARG A 160 -5.09 3.71 -7.78
C ARG A 160 -4.43 4.92 -8.42
N LEU A 161 -5.15 5.72 -9.20
CA LEU A 161 -4.66 6.97 -9.76
C LEU A 161 -4.29 8.00 -8.69
N LYS A 162 -4.91 7.95 -7.49
CA LYS A 162 -4.48 8.76 -6.35
C LYS A 162 -3.04 8.42 -5.89
N VAL A 163 -2.63 7.16 -5.99
CA VAL A 163 -1.25 6.75 -5.72
C VAL A 163 -0.30 7.34 -6.78
N ILE A 164 -0.68 7.24 -8.05
CA ILE A 164 0.10 7.81 -9.17
C ILE A 164 0.22 9.33 -9.03
N ALA A 165 -0.87 10.01 -8.65
CA ALA A 165 -0.85 11.45 -8.36
C ALA A 165 0.17 11.81 -7.28
N ALA A 166 0.25 11.03 -6.20
CA ALA A 166 1.21 11.27 -5.12
C ALA A 166 2.68 11.13 -5.56
N LEU A 167 2.97 10.32 -6.59
CA LEU A 167 4.29 10.27 -7.23
C LEU A 167 4.54 11.54 -8.07
N ALA A 168 3.53 11.94 -8.85
CA ALA A 168 3.58 13.08 -9.76
C ALA A 168 3.78 14.44 -9.06
N ASP A 169 3.27 14.56 -7.83
CA ASP A 169 3.38 15.78 -7.01
C ASP A 169 4.82 16.06 -6.52
N SER A 170 5.79 15.21 -6.86
CA SER A 170 7.19 15.35 -6.49
C SER A 170 8.11 15.53 -7.69
N ASP A 171 9.25 16.19 -7.49
CA ASP A 171 10.34 16.27 -8.46
C ASP A 171 11.22 15.00 -8.50
N LYS A 172 10.88 14.00 -7.68
CA LYS A 172 11.67 12.78 -7.45
C LYS A 172 11.38 11.67 -8.45
N TYR A 173 10.27 11.76 -9.18
CA TYR A 173 9.91 10.84 -10.24
C TYR A 173 9.19 11.58 -11.37
N VAL A 174 9.56 11.28 -12.62
CA VAL A 174 8.93 11.87 -13.80
C VAL A 174 8.00 10.84 -14.42
N LEU A 175 6.70 11.14 -14.50
CA LEU A 175 5.72 10.29 -15.17
C LEU A 175 5.98 10.22 -16.68
N ASP A 176 5.79 9.05 -17.26
CA ASP A 176 5.68 8.90 -18.71
C ASP A 176 4.33 9.43 -19.24
N GLU A 177 4.24 9.58 -20.57
CA GLU A 177 3.03 10.10 -21.22
C GLU A 177 1.80 9.21 -21.04
N ALA A 178 1.98 7.89 -20.89
CA ALA A 178 0.89 6.97 -20.67
C ALA A 178 0.26 7.19 -19.29
N LEU A 179 1.06 7.27 -18.23
CA LEU A 179 0.61 7.56 -16.87
C LEU A 179 -0.02 8.94 -16.75
N LYS A 180 0.53 9.95 -17.43
CA LYS A 180 -0.09 11.30 -17.49
C LYS A 180 -1.50 11.23 -18.08
N SER A 181 -1.66 10.52 -19.20
CA SER A 181 -2.97 10.34 -19.86
C SER A 181 -3.99 9.67 -18.93
N TRP A 182 -3.56 8.64 -18.19
CA TRP A 182 -4.40 7.99 -17.18
C TRP A 182 -4.71 8.91 -16.00
N LEU A 183 -3.76 9.73 -15.56
CA LEU A 183 -3.94 10.66 -14.44
C LEU A 183 -4.93 11.77 -14.79
N ASP A 184 -4.93 12.28 -16.02
CA ASP A 184 -5.89 13.29 -16.51
C ASP A 184 -7.35 12.79 -16.45
N LEU A 185 -7.55 11.47 -16.51
CA LEU A 185 -8.87 10.85 -16.40
C LEU A 185 -9.41 10.84 -14.96
N ARG A 186 -8.53 10.95 -13.94
CA ARG A 186 -8.86 10.75 -12.53
C ARG A 186 -10.04 11.60 -12.04
N GLU A 187 -10.10 12.86 -12.45
CA GLU A 187 -11.15 13.80 -12.03
C GLU A 187 -12.51 13.52 -12.69
N LYS A 188 -12.55 12.76 -13.78
CA LYS A 188 -13.79 12.34 -14.45
C LYS A 188 -14.39 11.07 -13.85
N LEU A 189 -13.64 10.36 -12.99
CA LEU A 189 -14.07 9.11 -12.35
C LEU A 189 -14.96 9.38 -11.11
N PRO A 190 -15.89 8.46 -10.78
CA PRO A 190 -16.85 8.58 -9.66
C PRO A 190 -16.29 8.37 -8.24
#